data_AF-A0A7W0VUN5-F1
#
_entry.id   AF-A0A7W0VUN5-F1
#
_cell.length_a   1.000
_cell.length_b   1.000
_cell.length_c   1.000
_cell.angle_alpha   90.00
_cell.angle_beta   90.00
_cell.angle_gamma   90.00
#
_symmetry.space_group_name_H-M   'P 1'
#
loop_
_entity.id
_entity.type
_entity.pdbx_description
1 polymer ?
#
loop_
_entity_poly.entity_id
_entity_poly.type
_entity_poly.pdbx_seq_one_letter_code
_entity_poly.pdbx_strand_id
1 'polypeptide(L)'
;MSASTPPPGIRVAGDTNVGSVRTTNEDSMIVDPLRGLYVVLDGMGGANAGDIASQMARDAIAEFVMHRRSTMTHRQLLEGAIQAGSATVFAAAQAKRERHGMGTTCVACMMIDPARALIAHVGDSRAYLLRGGRLQLLTRDHTIVEELVDRGLLSPDEAERHPYKNVLSRNLGARAETRVDLVELELKPGDRLLLCSDGLYGYASAEAIQYILGSGDAPDHVARDLIELALRGGGGDNVTTIVLEAPQAVPSGTQMVRTNGAVAWWQRRQRFLHVAKDRGLTKNPIVRGLDPSEALDLVGLSLCQAIFHDLEKSTGVNVWTFAQTLAGGWFERGGDWASLRGMMDILGTSSRVVVDEIRMIDPQLGFLLDIAVSRALVVAELALGGLLAERLRQVDTDLIQLHSAQQETIDGTIEAPDESDTEVGGPTADKFIDRPTIPFLHPDRAITNSGESNEVITAIEKTLTIARARTSPRAELVKQVLSALEAIATDGGGNFATSVLAARDLYGIRTVDDNGIMPLFDALDQARILTASSVHQIQVPELVRARALRAISAAHQRLVGAATGLVLEAAAPFTDKLREAQAKTSELRDQVAKAEKRRAELERKFATGVDPSLPWGSRGTTEW
;
A
#
# COMPACT_ATOMS: atom_id res chain seq x y z
N MET A 1 -21.58 44.84 38.20
CA MET A 1 -20.90 43.59 37.80
C MET A 1 -21.83 42.44 38.12
N SER A 2 -22.48 41.87 37.11
CA SER A 2 -23.17 40.58 37.21
C SER A 2 -22.44 39.66 36.25
N ALA A 3 -21.85 38.59 36.79
CA ALA A 3 -21.12 37.60 36.01
C ALA A 3 -22.12 36.87 35.10
N SER A 4 -22.09 37.17 33.81
CA SER A 4 -22.88 36.48 32.80
C SER A 4 -22.37 35.05 32.68
N THR A 5 -23.13 34.12 33.25
CA THR A 5 -23.00 32.68 33.01
C THR A 5 -23.11 32.42 31.50
N PRO A 6 -22.34 31.48 30.91
CA PRO A 6 -22.52 31.10 29.51
C PRO A 6 -23.99 30.72 29.25
N PRO A 7 -24.53 30.94 28.04
CA PRO A 7 -25.89 30.53 27.71
C PRO A 7 -26.00 29.02 27.98
N PRO A 8 -26.88 28.60 28.90
CA PRO A 8 -26.91 27.21 29.33
C PRO A 8 -27.33 26.30 28.16
N GLY A 9 -26.53 25.26 27.90
CA GLY A 9 -26.95 24.09 27.10
C GLY A 9 -26.29 23.91 25.72
N ILE A 10 -25.54 24.87 25.18
CA ILE A 10 -24.83 24.70 23.89
C ILE A 10 -23.42 24.15 24.12
N ARG A 11 -23.09 23.05 23.44
CA ARG A 11 -21.72 22.52 23.37
C ARG A 11 -21.05 23.05 22.11
N VAL A 12 -19.78 23.41 22.19
CA VAL A 12 -19.06 23.98 21.06
C VAL A 12 -17.60 23.61 21.10
N ALA A 13 -17.02 23.39 19.93
CA ALA A 13 -15.58 23.31 19.73
C ALA A 13 -15.22 23.91 18.37
N GLY A 14 -14.00 24.42 18.26
CA GLY A 14 -13.43 24.83 16.99
C GLY A 14 -12.00 24.31 16.88
N ASP A 15 -11.57 24.05 15.66
CA ASP A 15 -10.23 23.58 15.35
C ASP A 15 -9.74 24.24 14.06
N THR A 16 -8.41 24.38 13.93
CA THR A 16 -7.77 25.02 12.78
C THR A 16 -6.44 24.35 12.45
N ASN A 17 -6.14 24.21 11.16
CA ASN A 17 -4.92 23.59 10.68
C ASN A 17 -4.37 24.33 9.46
N VAL A 18 -3.04 24.39 9.34
CA VAL A 18 -2.34 25.03 8.22
C VAL A 18 -2.54 24.31 6.89
N GLY A 19 -2.95 23.04 6.89
CA GLY A 19 -3.00 22.21 5.70
C GLY A 19 -1.67 21.49 5.44
N SER A 20 -1.60 20.72 4.36
CA SER A 20 -0.41 19.96 3.94
C SER A 20 0.50 20.72 2.97
N VAL A 21 -0.01 21.80 2.35
CA VAL A 21 0.70 22.53 1.28
C VAL A 21 1.14 23.94 1.71
N ARG A 22 0.33 24.65 2.49
CA ARG A 22 0.64 26.02 2.93
C ARG A 22 1.68 26.01 4.06
N THR A 23 2.44 27.10 4.19
CA THR A 23 3.43 27.27 5.26
C THR A 23 2.93 28.14 6.42
N THR A 24 1.90 28.94 6.17
CA THR A 24 1.32 29.90 7.12
C THR A 24 -0.18 29.65 7.19
N ASN A 25 -0.74 29.76 8.39
CA ASN A 25 -2.18 29.72 8.58
C ASN A 25 -2.73 31.16 8.51
N GLU A 26 -3.37 31.49 7.40
CA GLU A 26 -4.03 32.77 7.15
C GLU A 26 -5.48 32.78 7.67
N ASP A 27 -6.02 31.64 8.12
CA ASP A 27 -7.30 31.58 8.81
C ASP A 27 -7.21 32.12 10.25
N SER A 28 -8.36 32.57 10.75
CA SER A 28 -8.57 32.92 12.15
C SER A 28 -9.96 32.55 12.62
N MET A 29 -10.11 32.30 13.92
CA MET A 29 -11.42 32.02 14.51
C MET A 29 -11.65 32.71 15.86
N ILE A 30 -12.93 32.88 16.20
CA ILE A 30 -13.41 33.26 17.54
C ILE A 30 -14.30 32.11 18.04
N VAL A 31 -14.00 31.60 19.23
CA VAL A 31 -14.88 30.71 19.99
C VAL A 31 -15.09 31.34 21.36
N ASP A 32 -16.18 32.11 21.52
CA ASP A 32 -16.50 32.79 22.78
C ASP A 32 -17.89 32.36 23.30
N PRO A 33 -17.96 31.26 24.07
CA PRO A 33 -19.21 30.80 24.67
C PRO A 33 -19.84 31.81 25.64
N LEU A 34 -19.05 32.65 26.33
CA LEU A 34 -19.58 33.63 27.27
C LEU A 34 -20.35 34.75 26.54
N ARG A 35 -19.89 35.10 25.34
CA ARG A 35 -20.55 36.08 24.49
C ARG A 35 -21.49 35.46 23.47
N GLY A 36 -21.48 34.14 23.33
CA GLY A 36 -22.24 33.41 22.31
C GLY A 36 -21.81 33.81 20.91
N LEU A 37 -20.52 34.13 20.71
CA LEU A 37 -19.97 34.61 19.46
C LEU A 37 -18.99 33.59 18.90
N TYR A 38 -19.22 33.19 17.66
CA TYR A 38 -18.41 32.22 16.93
C TYR A 38 -18.14 32.75 15.54
N VAL A 39 -16.89 32.80 15.12
CA VAL A 39 -16.51 33.40 13.84
C VAL A 39 -15.39 32.59 13.20
N VAL A 40 -15.49 32.35 11.89
CA VAL A 40 -14.39 31.86 11.06
C VAL A 40 -14.08 32.95 10.04
N LEU A 41 -12.79 33.24 9.87
CA LEU A 41 -12.26 34.22 8.92
C LEU A 41 -11.16 33.54 8.11
N ASP A 42 -11.27 33.61 6.80
CA ASP A 42 -10.26 33.11 5.86
C ASP A 42 -9.51 34.32 5.29
N GLY A 43 -8.22 34.40 5.58
CA GLY A 43 -7.38 35.54 5.24
C GLY A 43 -6.77 35.42 3.85
N MET A 44 -6.83 36.48 3.06
CA MET A 44 -6.25 36.50 1.72
C MET A 44 -5.43 37.77 1.45
N GLY A 45 -4.32 37.62 0.75
CA GLY A 45 -3.46 38.73 0.33
C GLY A 45 -2.06 38.24 -0.06
N GLY A 46 -1.38 38.96 -0.95
CA GLY A 46 0.02 38.65 -1.29
C GLY A 46 0.97 38.82 -0.10
N ALA A 47 2.20 38.28 -0.20
CA ALA A 47 3.28 38.45 0.77
C ALA A 47 2.90 38.31 2.27
N ASN A 48 2.07 37.34 2.63
CA ASN A 48 1.57 37.10 4.00
C ASN A 48 0.82 38.33 4.57
N ALA A 49 -0.12 38.87 3.80
CA ALA A 49 -1.04 39.87 4.32
C ALA A 49 -2.40 39.28 4.72
N GLY A 50 -2.66 38.01 4.36
CA GLY A 50 -3.90 37.31 4.69
C GLY A 50 -4.04 37.03 6.19
N ASP A 51 -3.00 36.49 6.81
CA ASP A 51 -2.94 36.26 8.27
C ASP A 51 -3.13 37.56 9.07
N ILE A 52 -2.52 38.66 8.62
CA ILE A 52 -2.70 39.98 9.22
C ILE A 52 -4.16 40.43 9.07
N ALA A 53 -4.76 40.28 7.89
CA ALA A 53 -6.13 40.71 7.63
C ALA A 53 -7.15 39.96 8.49
N SER A 54 -7.06 38.62 8.53
CA SER A 54 -7.99 37.78 9.31
C SER A 54 -7.84 38.03 10.82
N GLN A 55 -6.62 38.20 11.34
CA GLN A 55 -6.38 38.54 12.74
C GLN A 55 -6.88 39.95 13.11
N MET A 56 -6.65 40.95 12.27
CA MET A 56 -7.14 42.32 12.51
C MET A 56 -8.66 42.38 12.51
N ALA A 57 -9.32 41.69 11.58
CA ALA A 57 -10.78 41.60 11.57
C ALA A 57 -11.31 40.87 12.81
N ARG A 58 -10.69 39.73 13.18
CA ARG A 58 -11.02 38.96 14.38
C ARG A 58 -11.01 39.86 15.63
N ASP A 59 -9.91 40.58 15.83
CA ASP A 59 -9.70 41.39 17.03
C ASP A 59 -10.67 42.57 17.07
N ALA A 60 -10.90 43.25 15.95
CA ALA A 60 -11.88 44.33 15.83
C ALA A 60 -13.32 43.86 16.10
N ILE A 61 -13.70 42.69 15.57
CA ILE A 61 -15.02 42.08 15.82
C ILE A 61 -15.20 41.78 17.31
N ALA A 62 -14.22 41.12 17.94
CA ALA A 62 -14.25 40.78 19.35
C ALA A 62 -14.34 42.03 20.24
N GLU A 63 -13.54 43.05 19.94
CA GLU A 63 -13.53 44.31 20.67
C GLU A 63 -14.86 45.06 20.54
N PHE A 64 -15.44 45.13 19.33
CA PHE A 64 -16.72 45.79 19.10
C PHE A 64 -17.84 45.12 19.89
N VAL A 65 -17.92 43.79 19.83
CA VAL A 65 -18.93 43.02 20.59
C VAL A 65 -18.75 43.23 22.08
N MET A 66 -17.51 43.21 22.59
CA MET A 66 -17.23 43.44 24.01
C MET A 66 -17.74 44.81 24.50
N HIS A 67 -17.58 45.86 23.70
CA HIS A 67 -17.90 47.24 24.12
C HIS A 67 -19.34 47.69 23.82
N ARG A 68 -20.04 47.03 22.89
CA ARG A 68 -21.36 47.50 22.39
C ARG A 68 -22.51 46.55 22.70
N ARG A 69 -22.26 45.38 23.30
CA ARG A 69 -23.28 44.35 23.58
C ARG A 69 -24.46 44.84 24.42
N SER A 70 -24.23 45.75 25.37
CA SER A 70 -25.29 46.27 26.25
C SER A 70 -26.15 47.35 25.61
N THR A 71 -25.74 47.89 24.44
CA THR A 71 -26.35 49.07 23.82
C THR A 71 -27.04 48.79 22.49
N MET A 72 -26.91 47.58 21.96
CA MET A 72 -27.37 47.22 20.61
C MET A 72 -28.18 45.91 20.64
N THR A 73 -29.10 45.77 19.69
CA THR A 73 -29.73 44.46 19.42
C THR A 73 -28.70 43.48 18.85
N HIS A 74 -28.88 42.16 19.00
CA HIS A 74 -27.94 41.16 18.47
C HIS A 74 -27.68 41.32 16.96
N ARG A 75 -28.71 41.68 16.18
CA ARG A 75 -28.59 41.97 14.75
C ARG A 75 -27.66 43.16 14.49
N GLN A 76 -27.93 44.30 15.12
CA GLN A 76 -27.10 45.52 14.98
C GLN A 76 -25.68 45.31 15.51
N LEU A 77 -25.55 44.53 16.58
CA LEU A 77 -24.27 44.21 17.21
C LEU A 77 -23.38 43.38 16.27
N LEU A 78 -23.93 42.30 15.70
CA LEU A 78 -23.19 41.43 14.79
C LEU A 78 -22.84 42.14 13.49
N GLU A 79 -23.81 42.84 12.88
CA GLU A 79 -23.57 43.62 11.67
C GLU A 79 -22.52 44.71 11.92
N GLY A 80 -22.67 45.50 13.00
CA GLY A 80 -21.72 46.54 13.37
C GLY A 80 -20.31 46.02 13.67
N ALA A 81 -20.20 44.82 14.27
CA ALA A 81 -18.91 44.19 14.52
C ALA A 81 -18.21 43.81 13.21
N ILE A 82 -18.93 43.25 12.25
CA ILE A 82 -18.38 42.91 10.93
C ILE A 82 -17.99 44.17 10.15
N GLN A 83 -18.78 45.26 10.24
CA GLN A 83 -18.41 46.56 9.67
C GLN A 83 -17.13 47.12 10.30
N ALA A 84 -16.99 47.03 11.62
CA ALA A 84 -15.78 47.45 12.31
C ALA A 84 -14.54 46.65 11.86
N GLY A 85 -14.71 45.34 11.66
CA GLY A 85 -13.70 44.48 11.03
C GLY A 85 -13.31 44.97 9.63
N SER A 86 -14.29 45.21 8.76
CA SER A 86 -14.05 45.71 7.39
C SER A 86 -13.31 47.04 7.38
N ALA A 87 -13.74 48.00 8.20
CA ALA A 87 -13.14 49.33 8.29
C ALA A 87 -11.69 49.25 8.79
N THR A 88 -11.41 48.37 9.75
CA THR A 88 -10.07 48.17 10.33
C THR A 88 -9.10 47.58 9.30
N VAL A 89 -9.52 46.50 8.61
CA VAL A 89 -8.70 45.88 7.55
C VAL A 89 -8.48 46.85 6.40
N PHE A 90 -9.53 47.56 5.95
CA PHE A 90 -9.42 48.54 4.89
C PHE A 90 -8.44 49.67 5.23
N ALA A 91 -8.54 50.26 6.43
CA ALA A 91 -7.63 51.32 6.86
C ALA A 91 -6.17 50.84 6.88
N ALA A 92 -5.93 49.62 7.35
CA ALA A 92 -4.60 49.04 7.38
C ALA A 92 -4.04 48.69 5.99
N ALA A 93 -4.91 48.28 5.06
CA ALA A 93 -4.55 48.01 3.66
C ALA A 93 -4.11 49.29 2.94
N GLN A 94 -4.76 50.41 3.26
CA GLN A 94 -4.45 51.73 2.69
C GLN A 94 -3.19 52.36 3.31
N ALA A 95 -2.82 52.00 4.54
CA ALA A 95 -1.72 52.63 5.27
C ALA A 95 -0.32 52.18 4.80
N LYS A 96 -0.18 50.96 4.26
CA LYS A 96 1.12 50.41 3.81
C LYS A 96 0.99 49.76 2.45
N ARG A 97 1.90 50.10 1.54
CA ARG A 97 1.94 49.52 0.19
C ARG A 97 2.06 47.98 0.18
N GLU A 98 2.78 47.44 1.16
CA GLU A 98 2.97 45.99 1.34
C GLU A 98 1.70 45.24 1.76
N ARG A 99 0.68 45.96 2.25
CA ARG A 99 -0.62 45.41 2.69
C ARG A 99 -1.76 45.71 1.71
N HIS A 100 -1.42 46.30 0.56
CA HIS A 100 -2.41 46.70 -0.41
C HIS A 100 -3.11 45.46 -0.98
N GLY A 101 -4.44 45.47 -0.93
CA GLY A 101 -5.26 44.35 -1.40
C GLY A 101 -5.41 43.19 -0.42
N MET A 102 -4.92 43.33 0.83
CA MET A 102 -5.26 42.36 1.88
C MET A 102 -6.76 42.40 2.20
N GLY A 103 -7.32 41.24 2.49
CA GLY A 103 -8.71 41.10 2.85
C GLY A 103 -8.95 39.78 3.56
N THR A 104 -10.17 39.59 4.04
CA THR A 104 -10.56 38.33 4.67
C THR A 104 -12.04 38.08 4.48
N THR A 105 -12.45 36.82 4.46
CA THR A 105 -13.85 36.44 4.58
C THR A 105 -14.29 36.56 6.04
N CYS A 106 -15.59 36.41 6.27
CA CYS A 106 -16.14 36.28 7.61
C CYS A 106 -17.43 35.47 7.53
N VAL A 107 -17.51 34.38 8.27
CA VAL A 107 -18.78 33.73 8.60
C VAL A 107 -18.90 33.67 10.11
N ALA A 108 -20.01 34.19 10.64
CA ALA A 108 -20.22 34.37 12.06
C ALA A 108 -21.56 33.81 12.51
N CYS A 109 -21.59 33.23 13.70
CA CYS A 109 -22.78 32.84 14.43
C CYS A 109 -22.82 33.60 15.76
N MET A 110 -23.92 34.30 16.03
CA MET A 110 -24.19 34.92 17.32
C MET A 110 -25.45 34.31 17.93
N MET A 111 -25.32 33.76 19.14
CA MET A 111 -26.45 33.25 19.90
C MET A 111 -27.27 34.42 20.45
N ILE A 112 -28.55 34.46 20.10
CA ILE A 112 -29.53 35.37 20.72
C ILE A 112 -29.95 34.78 22.08
N ASP A 113 -30.25 33.49 22.08
CA ASP A 113 -30.61 32.66 23.22
C ASP A 113 -30.35 31.17 22.88
N PRO A 114 -30.54 30.20 23.80
CA PRO A 114 -30.23 28.79 23.52
C PRO A 114 -30.99 28.14 22.34
N ALA A 115 -32.09 28.75 21.87
CA ALA A 115 -32.91 28.24 20.78
C ALA A 115 -32.88 29.15 19.53
N ARG A 116 -32.13 30.26 19.53
CA ARG A 116 -32.06 31.18 18.38
C ARG A 116 -30.66 31.70 18.14
N ALA A 117 -30.24 31.65 16.88
CA ALA A 117 -28.94 32.12 16.42
C ALA A 117 -29.09 33.08 15.22
N LEU A 118 -28.14 33.98 15.07
CA LEU A 118 -27.95 34.81 13.88
C LEU A 118 -26.69 34.36 13.17
N ILE A 119 -26.83 33.99 11.90
CA ILE A 119 -25.71 33.80 10.98
C ILE A 119 -25.48 35.11 10.23
N ALA A 120 -24.24 35.53 10.10
CA ALA A 120 -23.85 36.63 9.23
C ALA A 120 -22.64 36.20 8.39
N HIS A 121 -22.61 36.55 7.10
CA HIS A 121 -21.48 36.18 6.25
C HIS A 121 -21.09 37.24 5.21
N VAL A 122 -19.80 37.26 4.90
CA VAL A 122 -19.16 38.03 3.84
C VAL A 122 -18.00 37.21 3.27
N GLY A 123 -18.13 36.70 2.05
CA GLY A 123 -17.11 35.90 1.38
C GLY A 123 -17.69 34.53 1.01
N ASP A 124 -16.84 33.54 0.87
CA ASP A 124 -17.21 32.16 0.54
C ASP A 124 -17.05 31.18 1.72
N SER A 125 -16.49 31.58 2.87
CA SER A 125 -16.63 30.80 4.10
C SER A 125 -18.10 30.50 4.42
N ARG A 126 -18.39 29.27 4.84
CA ARG A 126 -19.76 28.72 4.85
C ARG A 126 -20.28 28.43 6.25
N ALA A 127 -21.60 28.52 6.40
CA ALA A 127 -22.33 27.98 7.54
C ALA A 127 -23.30 26.87 7.10
N TYR A 128 -23.31 25.75 7.81
CA TYR A 128 -24.23 24.64 7.59
C TYR A 128 -25.07 24.36 8.84
N LEU A 129 -26.31 23.92 8.64
CA LEU A 129 -27.17 23.33 9.67
C LEU A 129 -27.37 21.84 9.36
N LEU A 130 -27.02 20.98 10.31
CA LEU A 130 -27.47 19.60 10.32
C LEU A 130 -28.74 19.48 11.16
N ARG A 131 -29.86 19.13 10.52
CA ARG A 131 -31.15 18.91 11.18
C ARG A 131 -31.81 17.64 10.66
N GLY A 132 -32.20 16.75 11.58
CA GLY A 132 -32.87 15.50 11.22
C GLY A 132 -32.07 14.65 10.23
N GLY A 133 -30.73 14.67 10.34
CA GLY A 133 -29.80 13.96 9.45
C GLY A 133 -29.59 14.59 8.08
N ARG A 134 -30.12 15.80 7.81
CA ARG A 134 -29.91 16.53 6.56
C ARG A 134 -29.03 17.75 6.79
N LEU A 135 -28.00 17.90 5.97
CA LEU A 135 -27.14 19.07 5.93
C LEU A 135 -27.76 20.11 5.01
N GLN A 136 -27.91 21.32 5.53
CA GLN A 136 -28.42 22.47 4.81
C GLN A 136 -27.35 23.56 4.83
N LEU A 137 -26.93 24.02 3.65
CA LEU A 137 -26.12 25.23 3.51
C LEU A 137 -26.97 26.47 3.84
N LEU A 138 -26.48 27.33 4.72
CA LEU A 138 -27.17 28.54 5.19
C LEU A 138 -26.65 29.82 4.54
N THR A 139 -25.42 29.79 4.06
CA THR A 139 -24.75 30.92 3.41
C THR A 139 -24.79 30.77 1.90
N ARG A 140 -24.43 31.84 1.20
CA ARG A 140 -24.27 31.85 -0.24
C ARG A 140 -22.98 32.54 -0.60
N ASP A 141 -22.11 31.83 -1.33
CA ASP A 141 -20.75 32.29 -1.56
C ASP A 141 -20.73 33.60 -2.33
N HIS A 142 -19.99 34.58 -1.83
CA HIS A 142 -19.78 35.85 -2.52
C HIS A 142 -18.59 35.76 -3.48
N THR A 143 -18.72 34.90 -4.51
CA THR A 143 -17.75 34.75 -5.60
C THR A 143 -18.30 35.37 -6.89
N ILE A 144 -17.40 35.75 -7.80
CA ILE A 144 -17.80 36.31 -9.10
C ILE A 144 -18.67 35.30 -9.87
N VAL A 145 -18.34 34.01 -9.81
CA VAL A 145 -19.09 32.97 -10.54
C VAL A 145 -20.49 32.81 -10.00
N GLU A 146 -20.68 32.86 -8.68
CA GLU A 146 -21.98 32.74 -8.03
C GLU A 146 -22.88 33.96 -8.36
N GLU A 147 -22.30 35.16 -8.49
CA GLU A 147 -23.01 36.35 -8.99
C GLU A 147 -23.39 36.26 -10.49
N LEU A 148 -22.60 35.57 -11.31
CA LEU A 148 -22.94 35.32 -12.71
C LEU A 148 -24.07 34.29 -12.84
N VAL A 149 -24.09 33.28 -11.97
CA VAL A 149 -25.18 32.31 -11.88
C VAL A 149 -26.50 33.00 -11.53
N ASP A 150 -26.51 33.90 -10.55
CA ASP A 150 -27.71 34.70 -10.21
C ASP A 150 -28.30 35.46 -11.38
N ARG A 151 -27.41 36.00 -12.21
CA ARG A 151 -27.79 36.82 -13.35
C ARG A 151 -28.25 35.98 -14.54
N GLY A 152 -28.22 34.65 -14.41
CA GLY A 152 -28.51 33.70 -15.49
C GLY A 152 -27.47 33.75 -16.61
N LEU A 153 -26.28 34.28 -16.33
CA LEU A 153 -25.17 34.39 -17.28
C LEU A 153 -24.27 33.15 -17.28
N LEU A 154 -24.40 32.32 -16.25
CA LEU A 154 -23.67 31.08 -16.08
C LEU A 154 -24.59 30.03 -15.45
N SER A 155 -24.45 28.77 -15.81
CA SER A 155 -25.12 27.68 -15.09
C SER A 155 -24.32 27.26 -13.84
N PRO A 156 -24.96 26.65 -12.82
CA PRO A 156 -24.25 26.11 -11.65
C PRO A 156 -23.13 25.13 -12.02
N ASP A 157 -23.37 24.26 -13.00
CA ASP A 157 -22.38 23.27 -13.48
C ASP A 157 -21.16 23.92 -14.18
N GLU A 158 -21.37 25.08 -14.81
CA GLU A 158 -20.29 25.88 -15.40
C GLU A 158 -19.51 26.63 -14.33
N ALA A 159 -20.16 27.07 -13.24
CA ALA A 159 -19.53 27.79 -12.14
C ALA A 159 -18.47 26.95 -11.44
N GLU A 160 -18.78 25.67 -11.17
CA GLU A 160 -17.87 24.74 -10.48
C GLU A 160 -16.56 24.46 -11.25
N ARG A 161 -16.61 24.59 -12.59
CA ARG A 161 -15.47 24.33 -13.49
C ARG A 161 -14.79 25.61 -13.97
N HIS A 162 -15.29 26.77 -13.54
CA HIS A 162 -14.80 28.04 -14.04
C HIS A 162 -13.43 28.41 -13.43
N PRO A 163 -12.47 28.93 -14.22
CA PRO A 163 -11.13 29.28 -13.72
C PRO A 163 -11.12 30.30 -12.57
N TYR A 164 -12.15 31.16 -12.51
CA TYR A 164 -12.29 32.21 -11.49
C TYR A 164 -13.27 31.84 -10.38
N LYS A 165 -13.54 30.55 -10.16
CA LYS A 165 -14.52 30.09 -9.17
C LYS A 165 -14.23 30.53 -7.72
N ASN A 166 -12.94 30.66 -7.38
CA ASN A 166 -12.50 31.11 -6.06
C ASN A 166 -12.27 32.64 -5.99
N VAL A 167 -12.62 33.40 -7.04
CA VAL A 167 -12.43 34.86 -7.00
C VAL A 167 -13.61 35.49 -6.28
N LEU A 168 -13.34 36.05 -5.10
CA LEU A 168 -14.36 36.73 -4.28
C LEU A 168 -14.86 38.00 -4.97
N SER A 169 -16.18 38.17 -4.99
CA SER A 169 -16.85 39.43 -5.31
C SER A 169 -17.00 40.33 -4.08
N ARG A 170 -16.99 39.75 -2.87
CA ARG A 170 -17.11 40.47 -1.59
C ARG A 170 -16.20 39.88 -0.52
N ASN A 171 -15.46 40.74 0.17
CA ASN A 171 -14.62 40.41 1.32
C ASN A 171 -14.58 41.60 2.29
N LEU A 172 -14.07 41.38 3.49
CA LEU A 172 -13.68 42.44 4.43
C LEU A 172 -12.34 43.03 3.99
N GLY A 173 -12.23 44.36 3.98
CA GLY A 173 -10.99 45.05 3.64
C GLY A 173 -10.90 45.59 2.22
N ALA A 174 -11.73 45.13 1.27
CA ALA A 174 -11.83 45.76 -0.06
C ALA A 174 -12.44 47.18 -0.01
N ARG A 175 -13.34 47.43 0.94
CA ARG A 175 -13.98 48.73 1.20
C ARG A 175 -14.14 48.93 2.70
N ALA A 176 -14.21 50.19 3.14
CA ALA A 176 -14.45 50.52 4.55
C ALA A 176 -15.77 49.95 5.06
N GLU A 177 -16.82 50.02 4.24
CA GLU A 177 -18.13 49.42 4.49
C GLU A 177 -18.38 48.30 3.48
N THR A 178 -18.97 47.20 3.97
CA THR A 178 -19.32 46.04 3.13
C THR A 178 -20.76 45.65 3.37
N ARG A 179 -21.40 44.98 2.41
CA ARG A 179 -22.74 44.44 2.63
C ARG A 179 -22.64 43.11 3.39
N VAL A 180 -23.28 43.04 4.55
CA VAL A 180 -23.35 41.81 5.36
C VAL A 180 -24.68 41.12 5.09
N ASP A 181 -24.63 39.84 4.76
CA ASP A 181 -25.84 39.04 4.60
C ASP A 181 -26.14 38.36 5.94
N LEU A 182 -27.39 38.43 6.42
CA LEU A 182 -27.79 37.90 7.73
C LEU A 182 -28.99 36.95 7.63
N VAL A 183 -28.90 35.83 8.34
CA VAL A 183 -29.96 34.83 8.45
C VAL A 183 -30.25 34.57 9.93
N GLU A 184 -31.51 34.69 10.35
CA GLU A 184 -31.94 34.32 11.69
C GLU A 184 -32.47 32.89 11.68
N LEU A 185 -32.05 32.08 12.65
CA LEU A 185 -32.30 30.66 12.69
C LEU A 185 -32.80 30.23 14.07
N GLU A 186 -33.90 29.50 14.11
CA GLU A 186 -34.36 28.78 15.30
C GLU A 186 -33.62 27.44 15.37
N LEU A 187 -33.00 27.13 16.50
CA LEU A 187 -32.32 25.87 16.81
C LEU A 187 -33.25 24.93 17.55
N LYS A 188 -33.31 23.69 17.08
CA LYS A 188 -34.05 22.59 17.70
C LYS A 188 -33.07 21.67 18.44
N PRO A 189 -33.54 20.97 19.48
CA PRO A 189 -32.72 19.96 20.15
C PRO A 189 -32.10 18.96 19.18
N GLY A 190 -30.79 18.74 19.31
CA GLY A 190 -30.03 17.83 18.45
C GLY A 190 -29.54 18.43 17.13
N ASP A 191 -29.88 19.69 16.83
CA ASP A 191 -29.28 20.39 15.69
C ASP A 191 -27.79 20.63 15.92
N ARG A 192 -27.02 20.59 14.83
CA ARG A 192 -25.62 21.02 14.81
C ARG A 192 -25.41 22.10 13.77
N LEU A 193 -24.71 23.16 14.15
CA LEU A 193 -24.22 24.18 13.23
C LEU A 193 -22.73 23.94 12.98
N LEU A 194 -22.31 24.10 11.73
CA LEU A 194 -20.91 24.13 11.33
C LEU A 194 -20.61 25.47 10.69
N LEU A 195 -19.55 26.14 11.15
CA LEU A 195 -18.89 27.24 10.43
C LEU A 195 -17.57 26.71 9.89
N CYS A 196 -17.21 27.00 8.65
CA CYS A 196 -15.94 26.56 8.08
C CYS A 196 -15.38 27.48 6.98
N SER A 197 -14.05 27.47 6.82
CA SER A 197 -13.36 28.04 5.66
C SER A 197 -13.46 27.13 4.43
N ASP A 198 -12.97 27.62 3.28
CA ASP A 198 -13.02 26.89 2.01
C ASP A 198 -12.14 25.65 2.00
N GLY A 199 -11.07 25.63 2.81
CA GLY A 199 -10.22 24.47 2.96
C GLY A 199 -10.94 23.23 3.50
N LEU A 200 -12.13 23.36 4.10
CA LEU A 200 -12.95 22.18 4.38
C LEU A 200 -13.71 21.73 3.13
N TYR A 201 -14.65 22.53 2.64
CA TYR A 201 -15.59 22.10 1.58
C TYR A 201 -14.95 22.03 0.18
N GLY A 202 -13.74 22.59 0.01
CA GLY A 202 -12.92 22.43 -1.19
C GLY A 202 -12.25 21.05 -1.28
N TYR A 203 -12.07 20.37 -0.15
CA TYR A 203 -11.40 19.06 -0.05
C TYR A 203 -12.28 17.95 0.54
N ALA A 204 -13.49 18.28 1.00
CA ALA A 204 -14.47 17.35 1.55
C ALA A 204 -15.85 17.54 0.90
N SER A 205 -16.48 16.43 0.51
CA SER A 205 -17.84 16.49 -0.07
C SER A 205 -18.88 16.85 0.99
N ALA A 206 -20.01 17.42 0.55
CA ALA A 206 -21.12 17.77 1.44
C ALA A 206 -21.68 16.54 2.19
N GLU A 207 -21.68 15.37 1.56
CA GLU A 207 -22.10 14.09 2.14
C GLU A 207 -21.16 13.68 3.28
N ALA A 208 -19.85 13.77 3.07
CA ALA A 208 -18.86 13.45 4.09
C ALA A 208 -18.91 14.44 5.28
N ILE A 209 -19.15 15.74 5.00
CA ILE A 209 -19.36 16.75 6.06
C ILE A 209 -20.65 16.45 6.84
N GLN A 210 -21.76 16.17 6.14
CA GLN A 210 -23.03 15.78 6.76
C GLN A 210 -22.85 14.58 7.68
N TYR A 211 -22.06 13.61 7.20
CA TYR A 211 -21.78 12.37 7.87
C TYR A 211 -21.04 12.57 9.19
N ILE A 212 -19.91 13.28 9.17
CA ILE A 212 -19.10 13.55 10.37
C ILE A 212 -19.88 14.41 11.37
N LEU A 213 -20.60 15.43 10.90
CA LEU A 213 -21.48 16.23 11.75
C LEU A 213 -22.56 15.37 12.42
N GLY A 214 -23.05 14.33 11.74
CA GLY A 214 -24.12 13.44 12.22
C GLY A 214 -23.67 12.25 13.06
N SER A 215 -22.39 12.12 13.39
CA SER A 215 -21.83 10.94 14.06
C SER A 215 -22.37 10.71 15.49
N GLY A 216 -22.91 11.75 16.13
CA GLY A 216 -23.27 11.73 17.55
C GLY A 216 -22.09 11.92 18.51
N ASP A 217 -20.85 11.98 17.99
CA ASP A 217 -19.64 12.24 18.75
C ASP A 217 -19.63 13.68 19.30
N ALA A 218 -18.88 13.95 20.36
CA ALA A 218 -18.82 15.28 20.96
C ALA A 218 -18.24 16.33 19.98
N PRO A 219 -18.64 17.62 20.06
CA PRO A 219 -18.24 18.64 19.07
C PRO A 219 -16.74 18.78 18.85
N ASP A 220 -15.92 18.52 19.87
CA ASP A 220 -14.46 18.54 19.81
C ASP A 220 -13.89 17.42 18.94
N HIS A 221 -14.44 16.21 19.03
CA HIS A 221 -14.09 15.12 18.11
C HIS A 221 -14.57 15.40 16.69
N VAL A 222 -15.79 15.92 16.54
CA VAL A 222 -16.36 16.25 15.23
C VAL A 222 -15.53 17.32 14.52
N ALA A 223 -15.13 18.39 15.21
CA ALA A 223 -14.30 19.45 14.64
C ALA A 223 -12.95 18.89 14.16
N ARG A 224 -12.29 18.06 14.98
CA ARG A 224 -11.03 17.40 14.60
C ARG A 224 -11.20 16.46 13.40
N ASP A 225 -12.24 15.63 13.41
CA ASP A 225 -12.53 14.68 12.33
C ASP A 225 -12.81 15.42 11.00
N LEU A 226 -13.45 16.60 11.05
CA LEU A 226 -13.65 17.45 9.86
C LEU A 226 -12.33 18.02 9.33
N ILE A 227 -11.41 18.45 10.21
CA ILE A 227 -10.06 18.86 9.81
C ILE A 227 -9.32 17.69 9.16
N GLU A 228 -9.32 16.51 9.79
CA GLU A 228 -8.66 15.32 9.23
C GLU A 228 -9.24 14.90 7.89
N LEU A 229 -10.56 15.01 7.72
CA LEU A 229 -11.23 14.73 6.44
C LEU A 229 -10.68 15.62 5.32
N ALA A 230 -10.55 16.93 5.57
CA ALA A 230 -10.00 17.87 4.59
C ALA A 230 -8.53 17.59 4.27
N LEU A 231 -7.71 17.28 5.30
CA LEU A 231 -6.30 16.93 5.12
C LEU A 231 -6.13 15.67 4.26
N ARG A 232 -6.95 14.64 4.49
CA ARG A 232 -6.96 13.40 3.68
C ARG A 232 -7.47 13.62 2.26
N GLY A 233 -8.35 14.61 2.07
CA GLY A 233 -8.82 15.06 0.75
C GLY A 233 -7.77 15.81 -0.08
N GLY A 234 -6.59 16.06 0.48
CA GLY A 234 -5.45 16.71 -0.17
C GLY A 234 -4.87 17.87 0.62
N GLY A 235 -5.65 18.49 1.51
CA GLY A 235 -5.17 19.51 2.45
C GLY A 235 -4.44 20.67 1.79
N GLY A 236 -4.87 21.11 0.61
CA GLY A 236 -4.15 22.12 -0.17
C GLY A 236 -4.33 23.56 0.31
N ASP A 237 -5.24 23.80 1.25
CA ASP A 237 -5.44 25.10 1.90
C ASP A 237 -5.47 25.02 3.43
N ASN A 238 -5.49 26.19 4.08
CA ASN A 238 -5.80 26.31 5.50
C ASN A 238 -7.24 25.82 5.76
N VAL A 239 -7.44 25.11 6.87
CA VAL A 239 -8.73 24.51 7.20
C VAL A 239 -9.13 24.92 8.61
N THR A 240 -10.28 25.55 8.74
CA THR A 240 -10.82 25.98 10.04
C THR A 240 -12.27 25.59 10.17
N THR A 241 -12.66 25.06 11.32
CA THR A 241 -14.04 24.62 11.60
C THR A 241 -14.48 25.03 13.01
N ILE A 242 -15.76 25.37 13.16
CA ILE A 242 -16.43 25.50 14.46
C ILE A 242 -17.73 24.71 14.41
N VAL A 243 -17.89 23.78 15.36
CA VAL A 243 -19.08 22.95 15.51
C VAL A 243 -19.83 23.38 16.77
N LEU A 244 -21.08 23.81 16.63
CA LEU A 244 -21.99 24.10 17.73
C LEU A 244 -23.07 23.02 17.77
N GLU A 245 -23.41 22.53 18.95
CA GLU A 245 -24.48 21.58 19.17
C GLU A 245 -25.55 22.17 20.10
N ALA A 246 -26.78 22.22 19.61
CA ALA A 246 -27.94 22.68 20.37
C ALA A 246 -28.25 21.72 21.54
N PRO A 247 -28.84 22.21 22.64
CA PRO A 247 -29.07 21.39 23.83
C PRO A 247 -29.98 20.19 23.53
N GLN A 248 -29.60 18.98 23.94
CA GLN A 248 -30.49 17.81 23.86
C GLN A 248 -31.67 17.97 24.82
N ALA A 249 -32.89 17.68 24.35
CA ALA A 249 -33.98 17.36 25.24
C ALA A 249 -33.69 16.01 25.92
N VAL A 250 -34.09 15.85 27.19
CA VAL A 250 -34.08 14.54 27.87
C VAL A 250 -34.74 13.52 26.94
N PRO A 251 -34.07 12.41 26.58
CA PRO A 251 -34.55 11.55 25.51
C PRO A 251 -35.88 10.92 25.90
N SER A 252 -36.96 11.34 25.25
CA SER A 252 -38.25 10.66 25.27
C SER A 252 -38.31 9.74 24.06
N GLY A 253 -37.74 8.54 24.24
CA GLY A 253 -37.80 7.45 23.26
C GLY A 253 -36.79 7.59 22.11
N THR A 254 -36.13 6.48 21.81
CA THR A 254 -35.22 6.31 20.68
C THR A 254 -35.89 6.74 19.38
N GLN A 255 -35.60 7.96 18.92
CA GLN A 255 -36.01 8.39 17.59
C GLN A 255 -35.14 7.62 16.60
N MET A 256 -35.71 6.61 15.92
CA MET A 256 -35.06 5.92 14.81
C MET A 256 -34.78 6.95 13.71
N VAL A 257 -33.52 7.40 13.64
CA VAL A 257 -33.00 8.03 12.42
C VAL A 257 -33.02 6.93 11.37
N ARG A 258 -33.77 7.13 10.27
CA ARG A 258 -33.63 6.30 9.07
C ARG A 258 -32.25 6.57 8.49
N THR A 259 -31.26 5.81 8.95
CA THR A 259 -29.90 5.82 8.42
C THR A 259 -29.85 4.94 7.18
N ASN A 260 -29.09 5.37 6.15
CA ASN A 260 -28.73 4.46 5.07
C ASN A 260 -27.77 3.38 5.62
N GLY A 261 -27.56 2.29 4.86
CA GLY A 261 -26.67 1.18 5.27
C GLY A 261 -25.28 1.67 5.69
N ALA A 262 -24.69 2.59 4.94
CA ALA A 262 -23.38 3.16 5.23
C ALA A 262 -23.30 3.80 6.63
N VAL A 263 -24.26 4.66 6.97
CA VAL A 263 -24.28 5.38 8.25
C VAL A 263 -24.45 4.41 9.42
N ALA A 264 -25.33 3.40 9.29
CA ALA A 264 -25.51 2.39 10.33
C ALA A 264 -24.24 1.56 10.59
N TRP A 265 -23.50 1.23 9.53
CA TRP A 265 -22.21 0.54 9.62
C TRP A 265 -21.17 1.37 10.37
N TRP A 266 -20.98 2.64 9.98
CA TRP A 266 -19.91 3.45 10.58
C TRP A 266 -20.20 3.90 12.01
N GLN A 267 -21.46 4.11 12.39
CA GLN A 267 -21.83 4.33 13.80
C GLN A 267 -21.38 3.18 14.71
N ARG A 268 -21.28 1.96 14.15
CA ARG A 268 -20.80 0.77 14.88
C ARG A 268 -19.30 0.50 14.68
N ARG A 269 -18.53 1.40 14.06
CA ARG A 269 -17.07 1.20 13.86
C ARG A 269 -16.32 0.92 15.16
N GLN A 270 -16.64 1.63 16.24
CA GLN A 270 -15.98 1.42 17.52
C GLN A 270 -16.27 0.03 18.09
N ARG A 271 -17.50 -0.45 17.87
CA ARG A 271 -17.88 -1.82 18.21
C ARG A 271 -17.11 -2.83 17.36
N PHE A 272 -16.98 -2.60 16.06
CA PHE A 272 -16.16 -3.40 15.16
C PHE A 272 -14.70 -3.49 15.64
N LEU A 273 -14.07 -2.33 15.93
CA LEU A 273 -12.69 -2.25 16.39
C LEU A 273 -12.48 -3.00 17.70
N HIS A 274 -13.42 -2.87 18.64
CA HIS A 274 -13.40 -3.62 19.90
C HIS A 274 -13.44 -5.14 19.66
N VAL A 275 -14.38 -5.62 18.84
CA VAL A 275 -14.50 -7.05 18.51
C VAL A 275 -13.25 -7.55 17.78
N ALA A 276 -12.68 -6.76 16.88
CA ALA A 276 -11.46 -7.11 16.16
C ALA A 276 -10.26 -7.21 17.10
N LYS A 277 -10.13 -6.28 18.06
CA LYS A 277 -9.11 -6.33 19.12
C LYS A 277 -9.24 -7.61 19.95
N ASP A 278 -10.43 -7.93 20.43
CA ASP A 278 -10.70 -9.10 21.27
C ASP A 278 -10.40 -10.42 20.54
N ARG A 279 -10.66 -10.45 19.23
CA ARG A 279 -10.32 -11.59 18.36
C ARG A 279 -8.85 -11.66 17.98
N GLY A 280 -8.02 -10.75 18.48
CA GLY A 280 -6.57 -10.79 18.35
C GLY A 280 -6.03 -10.07 17.11
N LEU A 281 -6.73 -9.08 16.55
CA LEU A 281 -6.21 -8.29 15.42
C LEU A 281 -4.81 -7.72 15.73
N THR A 282 -4.62 -7.16 16.93
CA THR A 282 -3.34 -6.58 17.38
C THR A 282 -2.23 -7.62 17.60
N LYS A 283 -2.58 -8.92 17.62
CA LYS A 283 -1.63 -10.03 17.75
C LYS A 283 -1.26 -10.64 16.41
N ASN A 284 -1.93 -10.26 15.32
CA ASN A 284 -1.66 -10.78 13.99
C ASN A 284 -0.25 -10.34 13.53
N PRO A 285 0.56 -11.26 12.93
CA PRO A 285 1.93 -10.96 12.51
C PRO A 285 2.09 -9.70 11.66
N ILE A 286 1.08 -9.33 10.87
CA ILE A 286 1.10 -8.15 9.99
C ILE A 286 1.21 -6.83 10.79
N VAL A 287 0.62 -6.76 11.99
CA VAL A 287 0.55 -5.53 12.81
C VAL A 287 1.18 -5.68 14.19
N ARG A 288 1.78 -6.83 14.49
CA ARG A 288 2.33 -7.18 15.83
C ARG A 288 3.43 -6.23 16.32
N GLY A 289 4.06 -5.47 15.42
CA GLY A 289 5.10 -4.48 15.74
C GLY A 289 4.61 -3.04 15.91
N LEU A 290 3.32 -2.77 15.72
CA LEU A 290 2.71 -1.45 15.86
C LEU A 290 2.11 -1.26 17.25
N ASP A 291 1.91 0.00 17.66
CA ASP A 291 1.11 0.26 18.85
C ASP A 291 -0.32 -0.29 18.64
N PRO A 292 -0.97 -0.87 19.67
CA PRO A 292 -2.33 -1.40 19.54
C PRO A 292 -3.37 -0.42 18.97
N SER A 293 -3.26 0.89 19.22
CA SER A 293 -4.17 1.87 18.60
C SER A 293 -3.87 2.06 17.12
N GLU A 294 -2.60 2.19 16.75
CA GLU A 294 -2.16 2.31 15.36
C GLU A 294 -2.52 1.07 14.53
N ALA A 295 -2.39 -0.13 15.11
CA ALA A 295 -2.80 -1.38 14.47
C ALA A 295 -4.31 -1.43 14.18
N LEU A 296 -5.12 -0.90 15.10
CA LEU A 296 -6.58 -0.83 14.95
C LEU A 296 -6.97 0.21 13.90
N ASP A 297 -6.30 1.35 13.86
CA ASP A 297 -6.57 2.40 12.89
C ASP A 297 -6.13 1.97 11.47
N LEU A 298 -4.92 1.45 11.34
CA LEU A 298 -4.35 1.06 10.04
C LEU A 298 -5.19 0.00 9.33
N VAL A 299 -5.68 -1.00 10.06
CA VAL A 299 -6.36 -2.16 9.45
C VAL A 299 -7.85 -2.15 9.72
N GLY A 300 -8.24 -1.97 10.98
CA GLY A 300 -9.63 -2.08 11.38
C GLY A 300 -10.47 -0.88 10.91
N LEU A 301 -9.98 0.34 11.14
CA LEU A 301 -10.68 1.56 10.75
C LEU A 301 -10.67 1.73 9.23
N SER A 302 -9.54 1.42 8.57
CA SER A 302 -9.43 1.43 7.11
C SER A 302 -10.42 0.47 6.43
N LEU A 303 -10.65 -0.74 6.96
CA LEU A 303 -11.69 -1.61 6.42
C LEU A 303 -13.09 -1.04 6.64
N CYS A 304 -13.35 -0.47 7.83
CA CYS A 304 -14.63 0.19 8.09
C CYS A 304 -14.88 1.33 7.08
N GLN A 305 -13.84 2.09 6.73
CA GLN A 305 -13.88 3.15 5.71
C GLN A 305 -14.16 2.58 4.33
N ALA A 306 -13.44 1.53 3.94
CA ALA A 306 -13.62 0.91 2.62
C ALA A 306 -15.05 0.36 2.45
N ILE A 307 -15.61 -0.32 3.46
CA ILE A 307 -16.99 -0.83 3.43
C ILE A 307 -18.00 0.33 3.42
N PHE A 308 -17.74 1.39 4.18
CA PHE A 308 -18.57 2.60 4.18
C PHE A 308 -18.61 3.26 2.79
N HIS A 309 -17.46 3.40 2.14
CA HIS A 309 -17.34 4.01 0.81
C HIS A 309 -18.01 3.16 -0.28
N ASP A 310 -17.84 1.83 -0.22
CA ASP A 310 -18.50 0.89 -1.14
C ASP A 310 -20.04 0.90 -0.96
N LEU A 311 -20.50 1.21 0.25
CA LEU A 311 -21.90 1.47 0.59
C LEU A 311 -22.37 2.88 0.20
N GLU A 312 -21.52 3.88 0.00
CA GLU A 312 -21.95 5.24 -0.39
C GLU A 312 -21.81 5.53 -1.90
N LYS A 313 -21.19 4.63 -2.68
CA LYS A 313 -20.84 4.86 -4.09
C LYS A 313 -19.97 6.12 -4.32
N SER A 314 -19.24 6.59 -3.31
CA SER A 314 -18.25 7.66 -3.45
C SER A 314 -16.92 7.06 -3.94
N THR A 315 -16.29 7.71 -4.92
CA THR A 315 -15.09 7.20 -5.60
C THR A 315 -13.84 7.81 -4.97
N GLY A 316 -13.21 7.10 -4.02
CA GLY A 316 -11.96 7.55 -3.41
C GLY A 316 -11.10 6.41 -2.85
N VAL A 317 -11.66 5.55 -2.01
CA VAL A 317 -10.98 4.33 -1.52
C VAL A 317 -11.96 3.16 -1.55
N ASN A 318 -11.77 2.23 -2.48
CA ASN A 318 -12.60 1.02 -2.57
C ASN A 318 -11.95 -0.16 -1.82
N VAL A 319 -12.75 -1.18 -1.51
CA VAL A 319 -12.31 -2.39 -0.79
C VAL A 319 -11.18 -3.11 -1.53
N TRP A 320 -11.16 -2.99 -2.85
CA TRP A 320 -10.10 -3.53 -3.70
C TRP A 320 -8.74 -2.88 -3.41
N THR A 321 -8.67 -1.54 -3.42
CA THR A 321 -7.43 -0.79 -3.15
C THR A 321 -6.93 -1.05 -1.74
N PHE A 322 -7.82 -1.08 -0.74
CA PHE A 322 -7.45 -1.48 0.63
C PHE A 322 -6.78 -2.86 0.65
N ALA A 323 -7.43 -3.87 0.05
CA ALA A 323 -6.91 -5.22 0.01
C ALA A 323 -5.58 -5.32 -0.75
N GLN A 324 -5.44 -4.58 -1.86
CA GLN A 324 -4.20 -4.54 -2.63
C GLN A 324 -3.04 -3.90 -1.88
N THR A 325 -3.25 -2.74 -1.25
CA THR A 325 -2.20 -2.02 -0.51
C THR A 325 -1.73 -2.83 0.70
N LEU A 326 -2.67 -3.40 1.45
CA LEU A 326 -2.37 -4.24 2.61
C LEU A 326 -1.58 -5.49 2.21
N ALA A 327 -2.06 -6.23 1.21
CA ALA A 327 -1.43 -7.46 0.76
C ALA A 327 -0.11 -7.21 0.05
N GLY A 328 -0.06 -6.24 -0.86
CA GLY A 328 1.15 -5.83 -1.58
C GLY A 328 2.28 -5.49 -0.61
N GLY A 329 2.03 -4.57 0.33
CA GLY A 329 3.03 -4.17 1.32
C GLY A 329 3.43 -5.27 2.32
N TRP A 330 2.56 -6.23 2.61
CA TRP A 330 2.91 -7.41 3.43
C TRP A 330 3.81 -8.37 2.67
N PHE A 331 3.44 -8.65 1.43
CA PHE A 331 4.13 -9.57 0.57
C PHE A 331 5.50 -9.04 0.10
N GLU A 332 5.66 -7.73 -0.11
CA GLU A 332 6.93 -7.05 -0.39
C GLU A 332 7.95 -7.26 0.75
N ARG A 333 7.48 -7.36 1.98
CA ARG A 333 8.30 -7.62 3.17
C ARG A 333 8.54 -9.10 3.46
N GLY A 334 8.24 -9.99 2.50
CA GLY A 334 8.43 -11.43 2.64
C GLY A 334 7.37 -12.13 3.50
N GLY A 335 6.23 -11.48 3.72
CA GLY A 335 5.14 -12.01 4.53
C GLY A 335 4.44 -13.24 3.93
N ASP A 336 3.90 -14.11 4.79
CA ASP A 336 3.22 -15.34 4.39
C ASP A 336 1.69 -15.18 4.21
N TRP A 337 1.08 -16.08 3.44
CA TRP A 337 -0.36 -16.08 3.19
C TRP A 337 -1.20 -16.45 4.41
N ALA A 338 -0.70 -17.30 5.31
CA ALA A 338 -1.47 -17.74 6.48
C ALA A 338 -1.75 -16.57 7.44
N SER A 339 -0.78 -15.67 7.61
CA SER A 339 -0.91 -14.43 8.38
C SER A 339 -1.98 -13.50 7.79
N LEU A 340 -1.96 -13.31 6.47
CA LEU A 340 -2.94 -12.49 5.75
C LEU A 340 -4.35 -13.11 5.79
N ARG A 341 -4.45 -14.43 5.64
CA ARG A 341 -5.69 -15.19 5.81
C ARG A 341 -6.28 -14.99 7.20
N GLY A 342 -5.45 -15.16 8.24
CA GLY A 342 -5.87 -14.98 9.62
C GLY A 342 -6.42 -13.56 9.88
N MET A 343 -5.83 -12.55 9.25
CA MET A 343 -6.32 -11.18 9.33
C MET A 343 -7.69 -11.04 8.66
N MET A 344 -7.86 -11.53 7.44
CA MET A 344 -9.14 -11.47 6.72
C MET A 344 -10.26 -12.21 7.46
N ASP A 345 -9.96 -13.33 8.12
CA ASP A 345 -10.94 -14.05 8.93
C ASP A 345 -11.37 -13.27 10.18
N ILE A 346 -10.43 -12.61 10.86
CA ILE A 346 -10.74 -11.72 11.99
C ILE A 346 -11.68 -10.62 11.52
N LEU A 347 -11.33 -9.93 10.42
CA LEU A 347 -12.11 -8.82 9.87
C LEU A 347 -13.52 -9.25 9.43
N GLY A 348 -13.63 -10.36 8.69
CA GLY A 348 -14.91 -10.87 8.23
C GLY A 348 -15.81 -11.39 9.37
N THR A 349 -15.22 -11.87 10.47
CA THR A 349 -16.01 -12.32 11.63
C THR A 349 -16.44 -11.14 12.49
N SER A 350 -15.59 -10.14 12.67
CA SER A 350 -15.94 -8.89 13.35
C SER A 350 -17.05 -8.13 12.62
N SER A 351 -17.03 -8.12 11.29
CA SER A 351 -18.07 -7.48 10.47
C SER A 351 -19.44 -8.13 10.70
N ARG A 352 -19.50 -9.46 10.73
CA ARG A 352 -20.74 -10.22 10.99
C ARG A 352 -21.36 -9.91 12.34
N VAL A 353 -20.55 -9.80 13.40
CA VAL A 353 -21.06 -9.44 14.74
C VAL A 353 -21.79 -8.10 14.71
N VAL A 354 -21.24 -7.11 14.00
CA VAL A 354 -21.87 -5.80 13.84
C VAL A 354 -23.15 -5.87 13.02
N VAL A 355 -23.13 -6.61 11.91
CA VAL A 355 -24.32 -6.82 11.06
C VAL A 355 -25.45 -7.50 11.85
N ASP A 356 -25.14 -8.54 12.64
CA ASP A 356 -26.11 -9.25 13.46
C ASP A 356 -26.71 -8.36 14.55
N GLU A 357 -25.88 -7.54 15.23
CA GLU A 357 -26.35 -6.55 16.20
C GLU A 357 -27.29 -5.51 15.58
N ILE A 358 -27.00 -5.06 14.35
CA ILE A 358 -27.88 -4.14 13.63
C ILE A 358 -29.17 -4.85 13.20
N ARG A 359 -29.08 -6.10 12.72
CA ARG A 359 -30.23 -6.93 12.33
C ARG A 359 -31.22 -7.16 13.47
N MET A 360 -30.73 -7.26 14.71
CA MET A 360 -31.61 -7.37 15.89
C MET A 360 -32.45 -6.11 16.14
N ILE A 361 -31.97 -4.94 15.69
CA ILE A 361 -32.64 -3.64 15.88
C ILE A 361 -33.50 -3.31 14.66
N ASP A 362 -32.97 -3.52 13.45
CA ASP A 362 -33.63 -3.29 12.17
C ASP A 362 -33.32 -4.47 11.22
N PRO A 363 -34.26 -5.42 11.07
CA PRO A 363 -34.05 -6.61 10.25
C PRO A 363 -33.82 -6.31 8.76
N GLN A 364 -34.44 -5.27 8.22
CA GLN A 364 -34.28 -4.90 6.80
C GLN A 364 -32.91 -4.28 6.57
N LEU A 365 -32.49 -3.36 7.43
CA LEU A 365 -31.16 -2.74 7.36
C LEU A 365 -30.05 -3.77 7.59
N GLY A 366 -30.22 -4.68 8.54
CA GLY A 366 -29.27 -5.76 8.81
C GLY A 366 -29.19 -6.82 7.69
N PHE A 367 -30.23 -6.95 6.86
CA PHE A 367 -30.16 -7.77 5.64
C PHE A 367 -29.36 -7.08 4.54
N LEU A 368 -29.62 -5.80 4.28
CA LEU A 368 -28.90 -5.01 3.27
C LEU A 368 -27.40 -4.88 3.59
N LEU A 369 -27.06 -4.68 4.87
CA LEU A 369 -25.68 -4.63 5.34
C LEU A 369 -24.95 -5.96 5.18
N ASP A 370 -25.64 -7.08 5.35
CA ASP A 370 -25.06 -8.42 5.15
C ASP A 370 -24.66 -8.64 3.69
N ILE A 371 -25.50 -8.21 2.75
CA ILE A 371 -25.22 -8.22 1.30
C ILE A 371 -23.98 -7.36 1.01
N ALA A 372 -23.92 -6.15 1.54
CA ALA A 372 -22.82 -5.21 1.26
C ALA A 372 -21.49 -5.66 1.86
N VAL A 373 -21.48 -6.10 3.13
CA VAL A 373 -20.28 -6.65 3.77
C VAL A 373 -19.82 -7.92 3.05
N SER A 374 -20.75 -8.77 2.61
CA SER A 374 -20.41 -9.96 1.81
C SER A 374 -19.78 -9.58 0.47
N ARG A 375 -20.33 -8.57 -0.23
CA ARG A 375 -19.74 -8.06 -1.48
C ARG A 375 -18.33 -7.51 -1.26
N ALA A 376 -18.12 -6.71 -0.22
CA ALA A 376 -16.81 -6.18 0.16
C ALA A 376 -15.80 -7.31 0.40
N LEU A 377 -16.17 -8.34 1.17
CA LEU A 377 -15.29 -9.49 1.41
C LEU A 377 -14.98 -10.25 0.11
N VAL A 378 -15.94 -10.42 -0.80
CA VAL A 378 -15.68 -11.03 -2.12
C VAL A 378 -14.69 -10.20 -2.95
N VAL A 379 -14.86 -8.87 -2.97
CA VAL A 379 -13.95 -7.95 -3.68
C VAL A 379 -12.53 -8.01 -3.09
N ALA A 380 -12.40 -8.07 -1.76
CA ALA A 380 -11.09 -8.23 -1.12
C ALA A 380 -10.43 -9.57 -1.51
N GLU A 381 -11.17 -10.68 -1.50
CA GLU A 381 -10.64 -11.99 -1.91
C GLU A 381 -10.21 -12.03 -3.39
N LEU A 382 -10.93 -11.32 -4.26
CA LEU A 382 -10.55 -11.17 -5.67
C LEU A 382 -9.23 -10.40 -5.83
N ALA A 383 -9.06 -9.30 -5.09
CA ALA A 383 -7.83 -8.52 -5.11
C ALA A 383 -6.63 -9.36 -4.64
N LEU A 384 -6.80 -10.13 -3.58
CA LEU A 384 -5.80 -11.05 -3.04
C LEU A 384 -5.44 -12.15 -4.04
N GLY A 385 -6.44 -12.79 -4.65
CA GLY A 385 -6.24 -13.82 -5.68
C GLY A 385 -5.50 -13.26 -6.90
N GLY A 386 -5.84 -12.05 -7.34
CA GLY A 386 -5.15 -11.36 -8.43
C GLY A 386 -3.68 -11.08 -8.14
N LEU A 387 -3.35 -10.63 -6.92
CA LEU A 387 -1.97 -10.40 -6.47
C LEU A 387 -1.17 -11.71 -6.36
N LEU A 388 -1.77 -12.77 -5.82
CA LEU A 388 -1.14 -14.09 -5.77
C LEU A 388 -0.88 -14.64 -7.18
N ALA A 389 -1.83 -14.46 -8.11
CA ALA A 389 -1.66 -14.86 -9.50
C ALA A 389 -0.59 -14.03 -10.23
N GLU A 390 -0.48 -12.73 -9.94
CA GLU A 390 0.60 -11.89 -10.46
C GLU A 390 1.96 -12.31 -9.92
N ARG A 391 2.06 -12.59 -8.62
CA ARG A 391 3.28 -13.15 -8.04
C ARG A 391 3.64 -14.51 -8.61
N LEU A 392 2.64 -15.37 -8.85
CA LEU A 392 2.85 -16.65 -9.52
C LEU A 392 3.38 -16.43 -10.94
N ARG A 393 2.81 -15.49 -11.71
CA ARG A 393 3.33 -15.11 -13.03
C ARG A 393 4.76 -14.58 -12.98
N GLN A 394 5.09 -13.76 -11.98
CA GLN A 394 6.43 -13.22 -11.80
C GLN A 394 7.42 -14.33 -11.46
N VAL A 395 7.08 -15.24 -10.54
CA VAL A 395 7.92 -16.40 -10.22
C VAL A 395 8.02 -17.37 -11.40
N ASP A 396 6.94 -17.59 -12.17
CA ASP A 396 6.98 -18.39 -13.40
C ASP A 396 7.86 -17.69 -14.47
N THR A 397 7.86 -16.36 -14.55
CA THR A 397 8.74 -15.58 -15.44
C THR A 397 10.20 -15.68 -14.99
N ASP A 398 10.46 -15.55 -13.69
CA ASP A 398 11.78 -15.73 -13.09
C ASP A 398 12.27 -17.17 -13.28
N LEU A 399 11.38 -18.16 -13.20
CA LEU A 399 11.67 -19.56 -13.53
C LEU A 399 12.01 -19.75 -15.00
N ILE A 400 11.27 -19.12 -15.91
CA ILE A 400 11.56 -19.14 -17.35
C ILE A 400 12.90 -18.46 -17.61
N GLN A 401 13.20 -17.33 -16.97
CA GLN A 401 14.48 -16.64 -17.08
C GLN A 401 15.63 -17.43 -16.45
N LEU A 402 15.43 -18.08 -15.30
CA LEU A 402 16.42 -18.94 -14.67
C LEU A 402 16.66 -20.21 -15.50
N HIS A 403 15.61 -20.77 -16.08
CA HIS A 403 15.73 -21.92 -16.99
C HIS A 403 16.42 -21.51 -18.29
N SER A 404 16.07 -20.35 -18.84
CA SER A 404 16.73 -19.77 -20.02
C SER A 404 18.18 -19.40 -19.72
N ALA A 405 18.49 -18.82 -18.55
CA ALA A 405 19.84 -18.47 -18.11
C ALA A 405 20.67 -19.72 -17.77
N GLN A 406 20.05 -20.75 -17.20
CA GLN A 406 20.66 -22.07 -17.02
C GLN A 406 20.99 -22.67 -18.38
N GLN A 407 20.07 -22.59 -19.34
CA GLN A 407 20.27 -23.08 -20.70
C GLN A 407 21.31 -22.23 -21.46
N GLU A 408 21.33 -20.90 -21.30
CA GLU A 408 22.31 -19.98 -21.87
C GLU A 408 23.68 -20.07 -21.20
N THR A 409 23.76 -20.51 -19.93
CA THR A 409 25.01 -20.83 -19.24
C THR A 409 25.51 -22.17 -19.77
N ILE A 410 24.61 -23.17 -19.86
CA ILE A 410 24.81 -24.47 -20.53
C ILE A 410 25.14 -24.31 -22.02
N ASP A 411 24.81 -23.18 -22.66
CA ASP A 411 25.06 -22.86 -24.07
C ASP A 411 26.12 -21.76 -24.27
N GLY A 412 26.67 -21.20 -23.17
CA GLY A 412 27.91 -20.39 -23.15
C GLY A 412 27.81 -18.92 -23.41
N THR A 413 26.60 -18.42 -23.42
CA THR A 413 26.30 -17.02 -23.69
C THR A 413 26.50 -16.11 -22.49
N ILE A 414 26.62 -16.65 -21.27
CA ILE A 414 26.83 -15.89 -20.02
C ILE A 414 27.84 -16.61 -19.11
N GLU A 415 28.88 -15.92 -18.63
CA GLU A 415 29.78 -16.45 -17.59
C GLU A 415 29.03 -16.58 -16.26
N ALA A 416 29.26 -17.67 -15.50
CA ALA A 416 28.69 -17.80 -14.16
C ALA A 416 29.05 -16.55 -13.34
N PRO A 417 28.08 -15.94 -12.63
CA PRO A 417 28.32 -14.66 -11.96
C PRO A 417 29.46 -14.80 -10.95
N ASP A 418 30.41 -13.86 -11.02
CA ASP A 418 31.48 -13.71 -10.03
C ASP A 418 30.87 -13.65 -8.62
N GLU A 419 31.37 -14.45 -7.69
CA GLU A 419 30.91 -14.52 -6.28
C GLU A 419 31.16 -13.23 -5.47
N SER A 420 31.39 -12.09 -6.11
CA SER A 420 31.76 -10.84 -5.43
C SER A 420 30.57 -9.95 -4.99
N ASP A 421 29.33 -10.22 -5.42
CA ASP A 421 28.17 -9.38 -5.07
C ASP A 421 27.00 -10.16 -4.43
N THR A 422 27.29 -10.96 -3.40
CA THR A 422 26.26 -11.31 -2.39
C THR A 422 26.83 -11.30 -0.98
N GLU A 423 26.60 -10.21 -0.24
CA GLU A 423 26.57 -10.27 1.23
C GLU A 423 25.38 -11.13 1.67
N VAL A 424 25.55 -12.45 1.66
CA VAL A 424 24.75 -13.36 2.48
C VAL A 424 25.72 -14.34 3.13
N GLY A 425 25.96 -14.13 4.42
CA GLY A 425 26.74 -15.05 5.24
C GLY A 425 26.11 -16.44 5.26
N GLY A 426 26.76 -17.37 4.56
CA GLY A 426 26.55 -18.82 4.60
C GLY A 426 27.90 -19.50 4.42
N PRO A 427 28.11 -20.72 4.96
CA PRO A 427 29.45 -21.23 5.23
C PRO A 427 30.24 -21.41 3.95
N THR A 428 31.35 -20.66 3.86
CA THR A 428 32.59 -20.92 3.12
C THR A 428 32.54 -22.10 2.16
N ALA A 429 32.78 -21.84 0.88
CA ALA A 429 33.05 -22.79 -0.21
C ALA A 429 34.32 -23.64 0.00
N ASP A 430 34.47 -24.20 1.20
CA ASP A 430 35.34 -25.31 1.53
C ASP A 430 34.43 -26.52 1.72
N LYS A 431 34.26 -27.36 0.69
CA LYS A 431 33.98 -28.82 0.79
C LYS A 431 33.66 -29.45 -0.58
N PHE A 432 34.71 -29.72 -1.36
CA PHE A 432 34.70 -30.95 -2.19
C PHE A 432 36.01 -31.75 -2.11
N ILE A 433 37.03 -31.22 -1.43
CA ILE A 433 38.30 -31.94 -1.22
C ILE A 433 38.13 -33.11 -0.22
N ASP A 434 37.12 -33.06 0.68
CA ASP A 434 37.00 -33.98 1.82
C ASP A 434 35.73 -34.87 1.85
N ARG A 435 35.00 -35.06 0.74
CA ARG A 435 33.86 -35.99 0.74
C ARG A 435 33.91 -36.98 -0.43
N PRO A 436 33.75 -38.29 -0.17
CA PRO A 436 33.64 -39.28 -1.24
C PRO A 436 32.25 -39.15 -1.87
N THR A 437 32.20 -38.63 -3.09
CA THR A 437 30.92 -38.33 -3.77
C THR A 437 30.60 -39.39 -4.84
N ILE A 438 29.36 -39.90 -4.74
CA ILE A 438 28.54 -40.64 -5.73
C ILE A 438 28.73 -42.18 -5.81
N PRO A 439 27.63 -42.99 -5.80
CA PRO A 439 27.64 -44.43 -5.50
C PRO A 439 28.01 -45.37 -6.65
N PHE A 440 28.52 -44.87 -7.78
CA PHE A 440 28.75 -45.70 -8.98
C PHE A 440 30.18 -46.22 -9.17
N LEU A 441 31.09 -45.94 -8.22
CA LEU A 441 32.42 -46.53 -8.21
C LEU A 441 32.75 -46.93 -6.78
N HIS A 442 32.91 -48.24 -6.53
CA HIS A 442 33.48 -48.76 -5.30
C HIS A 442 34.83 -48.06 -5.02
N PRO A 443 34.99 -47.29 -3.92
CA PRO A 443 36.26 -46.64 -3.59
C PRO A 443 37.30 -47.60 -3.01
N ASP A 444 36.94 -48.84 -2.68
CA ASP A 444 37.76 -49.68 -1.79
C ASP A 444 38.88 -50.48 -2.49
N ARG A 445 39.15 -50.23 -3.76
CA ARG A 445 40.38 -50.74 -4.40
C ARG A 445 41.20 -49.61 -4.98
N ALA A 446 42.18 -49.19 -4.20
CA ALA A 446 43.39 -48.60 -4.70
C ALA A 446 43.98 -49.51 -5.79
N ILE A 447 43.81 -49.16 -7.06
CA ILE A 447 44.75 -49.58 -8.11
C ILE A 447 45.90 -48.60 -7.97
N THR A 448 46.76 -48.84 -6.98
CA THR A 448 48.01 -48.11 -6.86
C THR A 448 48.98 -48.66 -7.90
N ASN A 449 49.57 -47.76 -8.68
CA ASN A 449 50.77 -48.08 -9.47
C ASN A 449 52.04 -48.04 -8.62
N SER A 450 51.91 -48.01 -7.29
CA SER A 450 52.98 -48.02 -6.28
C SER A 450 53.78 -49.34 -6.22
N GLY A 451 53.91 -50.03 -7.35
CA GLY A 451 54.56 -51.33 -7.50
C GLY A 451 54.44 -51.95 -8.90
N GLU A 452 53.98 -51.22 -9.93
CA GLU A 452 54.02 -51.74 -11.30
C GLU A 452 55.46 -51.69 -11.85
N SER A 453 55.86 -52.71 -12.62
CA SER A 453 57.19 -52.76 -13.22
C SER A 453 57.37 -51.61 -14.23
N ASN A 454 58.60 -51.09 -14.37
CA ASN A 454 58.95 -50.09 -15.41
C ASN A 454 58.41 -50.50 -16.79
N GLU A 455 58.32 -51.80 -17.07
CA GLU A 455 57.75 -52.35 -18.29
C GLU A 455 56.28 -51.98 -18.54
N VAL A 456 55.44 -51.87 -17.51
CA VAL A 456 54.03 -51.48 -17.65
C VAL A 456 53.92 -49.98 -17.91
N ILE A 457 54.71 -49.15 -17.22
CA ILE A 457 54.78 -47.71 -17.44
C ILE A 457 55.26 -47.42 -18.88
N THR A 458 56.34 -48.06 -19.33
CA THR A 458 56.80 -47.95 -20.72
C THR A 458 55.74 -48.43 -21.73
N ALA A 459 54.94 -49.43 -21.38
CA ALA A 459 53.85 -49.89 -22.24
C ALA A 459 52.69 -48.88 -22.33
N ILE A 460 52.37 -48.18 -21.24
CA ILE A 460 51.37 -47.10 -21.21
C ILE A 460 51.84 -45.92 -22.08
N GLU A 461 53.07 -45.44 -21.87
CA GLU A 461 53.66 -44.33 -22.64
C GLU A 461 53.71 -44.64 -24.15
N LYS A 462 54.15 -45.86 -24.52
CA LYS A 462 54.17 -46.31 -25.92
C LYS A 462 52.77 -46.35 -26.52
N THR A 463 51.79 -46.87 -25.78
CA THR A 463 50.39 -46.93 -26.23
C THR A 463 49.85 -45.52 -26.51
N LEU A 464 50.02 -44.59 -25.57
CA LEU A 464 49.49 -43.24 -25.68
C LEU A 464 50.23 -42.43 -26.76
N THR A 465 51.51 -42.71 -26.98
CA THR A 465 52.27 -42.17 -28.10
C THR A 465 51.73 -42.64 -29.45
N ILE A 466 51.41 -43.94 -29.60
CA ILE A 466 50.77 -44.47 -30.81
C ILE A 466 49.38 -43.86 -31.00
N ALA A 467 48.59 -43.76 -29.92
CA ALA A 467 47.26 -43.15 -29.97
C ALA A 467 47.33 -41.69 -30.45
N ARG A 468 48.28 -40.89 -29.92
CA ARG A 468 48.53 -39.50 -30.36
C ARG A 468 48.95 -39.44 -31.82
N ALA A 469 49.84 -40.32 -32.29
CA ALA A 469 50.24 -40.35 -33.70
C ALA A 469 49.08 -40.65 -34.66
N ARG A 470 48.03 -41.32 -34.18
CA ARG A 470 46.81 -41.63 -34.95
C ARG A 470 45.72 -40.55 -34.83
N THR A 471 45.90 -39.57 -33.95
CA THR A 471 45.03 -38.39 -33.93
C THR A 471 45.31 -37.47 -35.12
N SER A 472 44.26 -36.85 -35.65
CA SER A 472 44.41 -35.82 -36.68
C SER A 472 45.28 -34.66 -36.16
N PRO A 473 46.17 -34.07 -36.98
CA PRO A 473 46.95 -32.89 -36.59
C PRO A 473 46.10 -31.72 -36.09
N ARG A 474 44.83 -31.63 -36.55
CA ARG A 474 43.86 -30.58 -36.15
C ARG A 474 43.04 -30.92 -34.90
N ALA A 475 43.11 -32.15 -34.37
CA ALA A 475 42.33 -32.60 -33.22
C ALA A 475 43.07 -32.34 -31.89
N GLU A 476 43.33 -31.06 -31.59
CA GLU A 476 44.20 -30.67 -30.48
C GLU A 476 43.65 -31.07 -29.11
N LEU A 477 42.34 -30.99 -28.90
CA LEU A 477 41.68 -31.39 -27.66
C LEU A 477 41.85 -32.89 -27.35
N VAL A 478 41.76 -33.75 -28.38
CA VAL A 478 42.00 -35.20 -28.23
C VAL A 478 43.44 -35.46 -27.80
N LYS A 479 44.42 -34.70 -28.33
CA LYS A 479 45.83 -34.83 -27.92
C LYS A 479 46.04 -34.39 -26.47
N GLN A 480 45.39 -33.30 -26.05
CA GLN A 480 45.45 -32.82 -24.67
C GLN A 480 44.84 -33.87 -23.72
N VAL A 481 43.68 -34.45 -24.06
CA VAL A 481 43.07 -35.55 -23.31
C VAL A 481 44.02 -36.74 -23.20
N LEU A 482 44.66 -37.14 -24.30
CA LEU A 482 45.63 -38.26 -24.28
C LEU A 482 46.84 -37.97 -23.37
N SER A 483 47.31 -36.72 -23.32
CA SER A 483 48.37 -36.30 -22.39
C SER A 483 47.90 -36.31 -20.93
N ALA A 484 46.66 -35.88 -20.66
CA ALA A 484 46.06 -36.00 -19.34
C ALA A 484 45.91 -37.47 -18.89
N LEU A 485 45.49 -38.35 -19.80
CA LEU A 485 45.41 -39.79 -19.53
C LEU A 485 46.78 -40.39 -19.22
N GLU A 486 47.85 -39.93 -19.87
CA GLU A 486 49.22 -40.36 -19.57
C GLU A 486 49.63 -39.95 -18.16
N ALA A 487 49.43 -38.68 -17.81
CA ALA A 487 49.73 -38.17 -16.48
C ALA A 487 48.96 -38.93 -15.38
N ILE A 488 47.66 -39.19 -15.59
CA ILE A 488 46.82 -39.90 -14.60
C ILE A 488 47.16 -41.40 -14.53
N ALA A 489 47.45 -42.04 -15.68
CA ALA A 489 47.76 -43.47 -15.71
C ALA A 489 49.18 -43.80 -15.19
N THR A 490 50.10 -42.84 -15.24
CA THR A 490 51.48 -43.01 -14.75
C THR A 490 51.70 -42.46 -13.34
N ASP A 491 50.71 -41.76 -12.77
CA ASP A 491 50.77 -41.27 -11.39
C ASP A 491 50.74 -42.43 -10.38
N GLY A 492 51.89 -42.66 -9.74
CA GLY A 492 52.07 -43.72 -8.74
C GLY A 492 51.28 -43.53 -7.45
N GLY A 493 50.71 -42.34 -7.22
CA GLY A 493 49.97 -41.98 -6.00
C GLY A 493 48.49 -42.36 -5.98
N GLY A 494 47.91 -42.77 -7.12
CA GLY A 494 46.49 -43.15 -7.20
C GLY A 494 45.52 -42.03 -6.78
N ASN A 495 45.98 -40.77 -6.79
CA ASN A 495 45.32 -39.67 -6.10
C ASN A 495 44.24 -39.05 -7.01
N PHE A 496 43.02 -38.91 -6.49
CA PHE A 496 41.89 -38.31 -7.22
C PHE A 496 42.18 -36.85 -7.65
N ALA A 497 43.03 -36.16 -6.89
CA ALA A 497 43.47 -34.78 -7.14
C ALA A 497 44.08 -34.55 -8.54
N THR A 498 44.91 -35.49 -9.02
CA THR A 498 45.56 -35.39 -10.35
C THR A 498 44.54 -35.38 -11.47
N SER A 499 43.45 -36.15 -11.32
CA SER A 499 42.36 -36.20 -12.31
C SER A 499 41.53 -34.91 -12.31
N VAL A 500 41.32 -34.30 -11.14
CA VAL A 500 40.61 -33.01 -11.00
C VAL A 500 41.41 -31.85 -11.60
N LEU A 501 42.72 -31.79 -11.33
CA LEU A 501 43.61 -30.78 -11.93
C LEU A 501 43.67 -30.91 -13.45
N ALA A 502 43.86 -32.14 -13.95
CA ALA A 502 43.86 -32.39 -15.39
C ALA A 502 42.51 -32.05 -16.05
N ALA A 503 41.39 -32.34 -15.37
CA ALA A 503 40.07 -31.94 -15.86
C ALA A 503 39.96 -30.40 -15.93
N ARG A 504 40.41 -29.67 -14.91
CA ARG A 504 40.41 -28.20 -14.91
C ARG A 504 41.31 -27.60 -16.00
N ASP A 505 42.48 -28.17 -16.25
CA ASP A 505 43.39 -27.70 -17.31
C ASP A 505 42.81 -27.95 -18.71
N LEU A 506 42.12 -29.09 -18.91
CA LEU A 506 41.43 -29.41 -20.16
C LEU A 506 40.21 -28.52 -20.39
N TYR A 507 39.51 -28.16 -19.32
CA TYR A 507 38.32 -27.31 -19.36
C TYR A 507 38.69 -25.82 -19.51
N GLY A 508 39.75 -25.35 -18.85
CA GLY A 508 40.14 -23.94 -18.76
C GLY A 508 39.14 -23.06 -17.99
N ILE A 509 39.33 -21.73 -18.02
CA ILE A 509 38.29 -20.72 -17.69
C ILE A 509 37.30 -20.68 -18.87
N ARG A 510 36.64 -21.81 -19.18
CA ARG A 510 35.60 -21.84 -20.20
C ARG A 510 34.24 -21.88 -19.53
N THR A 511 33.34 -21.04 -20.03
CA THR A 511 31.91 -21.09 -19.73
C THR A 511 31.39 -22.50 -20.02
N VAL A 512 30.49 -22.98 -19.17
CA VAL A 512 30.00 -24.35 -19.18
C VAL A 512 29.01 -24.52 -20.32
N ASP A 513 29.50 -24.53 -21.57
CA ASP A 513 28.64 -24.39 -22.75
C ASP A 513 28.55 -25.60 -23.68
N ASP A 514 27.50 -25.69 -24.50
CA ASP A 514 27.29 -26.74 -25.51
C ASP A 514 28.47 -26.80 -26.49
N ASN A 515 29.11 -25.65 -26.76
CA ASN A 515 30.30 -25.55 -27.61
C ASN A 515 31.61 -25.98 -26.91
N GLY A 516 31.62 -26.14 -25.59
CA GLY A 516 32.80 -26.50 -24.78
C GLY A 516 32.70 -27.90 -24.19
N ILE A 517 31.51 -28.30 -23.76
CA ILE A 517 31.18 -29.59 -23.12
C ILE A 517 31.20 -30.72 -24.14
N MET A 518 30.44 -30.58 -25.24
CA MET A 518 30.27 -31.66 -26.21
C MET A 518 31.58 -32.03 -26.91
N PRO A 519 32.41 -31.06 -27.36
CA PRO A 519 33.72 -31.39 -27.91
C PRO A 519 34.67 -32.07 -26.93
N LEU A 520 34.58 -31.76 -25.62
CA LEU A 520 35.38 -32.43 -24.60
C LEU A 520 34.94 -33.88 -24.39
N PHE A 521 33.63 -34.14 -24.28
CA PHE A 521 33.12 -35.51 -24.16
C PHE A 521 33.38 -36.33 -25.44
N ASP A 522 33.24 -35.72 -26.62
CA ASP A 522 33.62 -36.34 -27.89
C ASP A 522 35.13 -36.64 -27.94
N ALA A 523 35.96 -35.71 -27.45
CA ALA A 523 37.41 -35.92 -27.39
C ALA A 523 37.80 -37.02 -26.38
N LEU A 524 37.10 -37.10 -25.25
CA LEU A 524 37.23 -38.19 -24.28
C LEU A 524 36.89 -39.54 -24.92
N ASP A 525 35.76 -39.67 -25.60
CA ASP A 525 35.38 -40.93 -26.24
C ASP A 525 36.32 -41.30 -27.40
N GLN A 526 36.74 -40.32 -28.22
CA GLN A 526 37.75 -40.55 -29.26
C GLN A 526 39.08 -41.02 -28.66
N ALA A 527 39.54 -40.42 -27.56
CA ALA A 527 40.76 -40.84 -26.88
C ALA A 527 40.63 -42.27 -26.32
N ARG A 528 39.46 -42.66 -25.80
CA ARG A 528 39.17 -44.03 -25.34
C ARG A 528 39.27 -45.04 -26.48
N ILE A 529 38.68 -44.74 -27.65
CA ILE A 529 38.73 -45.61 -28.82
C ILE A 529 40.17 -45.75 -29.34
N LEU A 530 40.89 -44.63 -29.44
CA LEU A 530 42.27 -44.60 -29.93
C LEU A 530 43.22 -45.36 -29.01
N THR A 531 43.12 -45.16 -27.70
CA THR A 531 43.94 -45.89 -26.72
C THR A 531 43.66 -47.38 -26.74
N ALA A 532 42.40 -47.80 -26.70
CA ALA A 532 42.02 -49.22 -26.75
C ALA A 532 42.59 -49.90 -28.00
N SER A 533 42.46 -49.28 -29.17
CA SER A 533 43.00 -49.85 -30.42
C SER A 533 44.54 -49.87 -30.47
N SER A 534 45.20 -48.92 -29.81
CA SER A 534 46.67 -48.78 -29.83
C SER A 534 47.36 -49.75 -28.89
N VAL A 535 46.72 -50.14 -27.78
CA VAL A 535 47.25 -51.18 -26.85
C VAL A 535 47.44 -52.53 -27.56
N HIS A 536 46.60 -52.85 -28.55
CA HIS A 536 46.73 -54.09 -29.29
C HIS A 536 47.91 -54.10 -30.29
N GLN A 537 48.51 -52.94 -30.57
CA GLN A 537 49.61 -52.79 -31.53
C GLN A 537 51.00 -52.91 -30.89
N ILE A 538 51.10 -52.83 -29.56
CA ILE A 538 52.38 -52.97 -28.87
C ILE A 538 52.77 -54.45 -28.70
N GLN A 539 54.02 -54.78 -29.02
CA GLN A 539 54.60 -56.11 -28.82
C GLN A 539 55.18 -56.24 -27.41
N VAL A 540 54.34 -56.65 -26.46
CA VAL A 540 54.71 -56.92 -25.05
C VAL A 540 53.97 -58.19 -24.57
N PRO A 541 54.42 -58.83 -23.48
CA PRO A 541 53.70 -59.97 -22.90
C PRO A 541 52.23 -59.65 -22.61
N GLU A 542 51.35 -60.63 -22.81
CA GLU A 542 49.89 -60.46 -22.68
C GLU A 542 49.47 -59.90 -21.31
N LEU A 543 50.17 -60.33 -20.24
CA LEU A 543 49.94 -59.83 -18.88
C LEU A 543 50.27 -58.34 -18.73
N VAL A 544 51.36 -57.87 -19.35
CA VAL A 544 51.78 -56.46 -19.33
C VAL A 544 50.81 -55.62 -20.14
N ARG A 545 50.38 -56.12 -21.31
CA ARG A 545 49.36 -55.48 -22.15
C ARG A 545 48.03 -55.32 -21.41
N ALA A 546 47.58 -56.37 -20.72
CA ALA A 546 46.33 -56.35 -19.96
C ALA A 546 46.38 -55.37 -18.78
N ARG A 547 47.54 -55.24 -18.11
CA ARG A 547 47.73 -54.27 -17.02
C ARG A 547 47.75 -52.83 -17.54
N ALA A 548 48.48 -52.56 -18.62
CA ALA A 548 48.50 -51.23 -19.26
C ALA A 548 47.09 -50.80 -19.72
N LEU A 549 46.30 -51.71 -20.32
CA LEU A 549 44.92 -51.41 -20.72
C LEU A 549 44.04 -51.05 -19.52
N ARG A 550 44.17 -51.78 -18.41
CA ARG A 550 43.41 -51.50 -17.17
C ARG A 550 43.79 -50.15 -16.58
N ALA A 551 45.08 -49.83 -16.53
CA ALA A 551 45.58 -48.56 -16.02
C ALA A 551 45.03 -47.36 -16.83
N ILE A 552 45.09 -47.45 -18.17
CA ILE A 552 44.55 -46.41 -19.06
C ILE A 552 43.03 -46.31 -18.94
N SER A 553 42.32 -47.44 -18.86
CA SER A 553 40.86 -47.45 -18.68
C SER A 553 40.44 -46.82 -17.35
N ALA A 554 41.19 -47.09 -16.27
CA ALA A 554 40.94 -46.48 -14.96
C ALA A 554 41.22 -44.97 -14.96
N ALA A 555 42.31 -44.55 -15.60
CA ALA A 555 42.62 -43.13 -15.80
C ALA A 555 41.52 -42.40 -16.58
N HIS A 556 41.00 -43.03 -17.64
CA HIS A 556 39.90 -42.50 -18.43
C HIS A 556 38.61 -42.33 -17.62
N GLN A 557 38.22 -43.35 -16.84
CA GLN A 557 37.04 -43.26 -15.96
C GLN A 557 37.17 -42.14 -14.92
N ARG A 558 38.36 -41.98 -14.32
CA ARG A 558 38.61 -40.91 -13.34
C ARG A 558 38.52 -39.52 -13.96
N LEU A 559 39.08 -39.35 -15.16
CA LEU A 559 39.04 -38.07 -15.87
C LEU A 559 37.61 -37.69 -16.28
N VAL A 560 36.82 -38.65 -16.79
CA VAL A 560 35.40 -38.44 -17.11
C VAL A 560 34.59 -38.09 -15.86
N GLY A 561 34.82 -38.78 -14.75
CA GLY A 561 34.17 -38.49 -13.47
C GLY A 561 34.50 -37.09 -12.94
N ALA A 562 35.77 -36.68 -13.01
CA ALA A 562 36.20 -35.34 -12.60
C ALA A 562 35.60 -34.23 -13.49
N ALA A 563 35.58 -34.41 -14.81
CA ALA A 563 34.95 -33.47 -15.74
C ALA A 563 33.44 -33.34 -15.49
N THR A 564 32.75 -34.45 -15.24
CA THR A 564 31.33 -34.47 -14.89
C THR A 564 31.06 -33.74 -13.57
N GLY A 565 31.95 -33.89 -12.57
CA GLY A 565 31.86 -33.19 -11.29
C GLY A 565 31.93 -31.67 -11.43
N LEU A 566 32.84 -31.15 -12.26
CA LEU A 566 32.97 -29.71 -12.52
C LEU A 566 31.73 -29.11 -13.20
N VAL A 567 31.10 -29.85 -14.13
CA VAL A 567 29.84 -29.44 -14.77
C VAL A 567 28.71 -29.35 -13.74
N LEU A 568 28.62 -30.32 -12.84
CA LEU A 568 27.60 -30.33 -11.77
C LEU A 568 27.83 -29.21 -10.74
N GLU A 569 29.09 -28.86 -10.44
CA GLU A 569 29.46 -27.76 -9.55
C GLU A 569 29.03 -26.41 -10.12
N ALA A 570 29.27 -26.17 -11.41
CA ALA A 570 28.83 -24.95 -12.09
C ALA A 570 27.29 -24.81 -12.21
N ALA A 571 26.57 -25.95 -12.27
CA ALA A 571 25.11 -25.96 -12.31
C ALA A 571 24.45 -25.90 -10.92
N ALA A 572 25.22 -26.08 -9.83
CA ALA A 572 24.68 -26.18 -8.46
C ALA A 572 23.94 -24.92 -7.97
N PRO A 573 24.46 -23.69 -8.16
CA PRO A 573 23.77 -22.46 -7.73
C PRO A 573 22.41 -22.27 -8.41
N PHE A 574 22.30 -22.69 -9.67
CA PHE A 574 21.04 -22.64 -10.43
C PHE A 574 20.08 -23.75 -10.01
N THR A 575 20.58 -24.94 -9.69
CA THR A 575 19.76 -26.07 -9.27
C THR A 575 19.08 -25.81 -7.92
N ASP A 576 19.79 -25.17 -6.98
CA ASP A 576 19.22 -24.81 -5.68
C ASP A 576 18.23 -23.63 -5.79
N LYS A 577 18.56 -22.59 -6.58
CA LYS A 577 17.61 -21.50 -6.90
C LYS A 577 16.37 -22.01 -7.64
N LEU A 578 16.51 -22.97 -8.55
CA LEU A 578 15.41 -23.61 -9.28
C LEU A 578 14.54 -24.43 -8.32
N ARG A 579 15.13 -25.19 -7.40
CA ARG A 579 14.39 -25.98 -6.40
C ARG A 579 13.62 -25.06 -5.45
N GLU A 580 14.22 -23.95 -5.01
CA GLU A 580 13.58 -22.94 -4.18
C GLU A 580 12.42 -22.25 -4.93
N ALA A 581 12.63 -21.84 -6.19
CA ALA A 581 11.60 -21.24 -7.02
C ALA A 581 10.45 -22.21 -7.34
N GLN A 582 10.74 -23.49 -7.60
CA GLN A 582 9.73 -24.54 -7.80
C GLN A 582 8.90 -24.80 -6.53
N ALA A 583 9.54 -24.84 -5.36
CA ALA A 583 8.84 -24.96 -4.08
C ALA A 583 7.91 -23.78 -3.84
N LYS A 584 8.40 -22.55 -4.08
CA LYS A 584 7.62 -21.31 -3.99
C LYS A 584 6.45 -21.27 -4.97
N THR A 585 6.65 -21.79 -6.18
CA THR A 585 5.61 -21.91 -7.22
C THR A 585 4.52 -22.90 -6.81
N SER A 586 4.90 -24.07 -6.29
CA SER A 586 3.94 -25.06 -5.78
C SER A 586 3.12 -24.49 -4.63
N GLU A 587 3.77 -23.78 -3.70
CA GLU A 587 3.10 -23.14 -2.58
C GLU A 587 2.11 -22.06 -3.05
N LEU A 588 2.52 -21.17 -3.97
CA LEU A 588 1.65 -20.13 -4.52
C LEU A 588 0.45 -20.73 -5.28
N ARG A 589 0.63 -21.81 -6.04
CA ARG A 589 -0.47 -22.51 -6.72
C ARG A 589 -1.50 -23.05 -5.73
N ASP A 590 -1.05 -23.65 -4.64
CA ASP A 590 -1.95 -24.13 -3.57
C ASP A 590 -2.69 -22.97 -2.90
N GLN A 591 -2.03 -21.82 -2.70
CA GLN A 591 -2.65 -20.62 -2.14
C GLN A 591 -3.71 -20.02 -3.07
N VAL A 592 -3.42 -19.92 -4.38
CA VAL A 592 -4.37 -19.47 -5.42
C VAL A 592 -5.60 -20.39 -5.46
N ALA A 593 -5.41 -21.71 -5.50
CA ALA A 593 -6.52 -22.66 -5.53
C ALA A 593 -7.41 -22.57 -4.28
N LYS A 594 -6.82 -22.33 -3.10
CA LYS A 594 -7.57 -22.09 -1.86
C LYS A 594 -8.38 -20.79 -1.93
N ALA A 595 -7.81 -19.71 -2.47
CA ALA A 595 -8.50 -18.43 -2.65
C ALA A 595 -9.69 -18.56 -3.61
N GLU A 596 -9.52 -19.22 -4.76
CA GLU A 596 -10.59 -19.46 -5.74
C GLU A 596 -11.73 -20.30 -5.16
N LYS A 597 -11.41 -21.38 -4.44
CA LYS A 597 -12.41 -22.22 -3.76
C LYS A 597 -13.23 -21.41 -2.76
N ARG A 598 -12.59 -20.50 -2.01
CA ARG A 598 -13.25 -19.67 -1.02
C ARG A 598 -14.14 -18.61 -1.65
N ARG A 599 -13.66 -17.97 -2.72
CA ARG A 599 -14.48 -17.09 -3.56
C ARG A 599 -15.75 -17.80 -4.01
N ALA A 600 -15.64 -19.01 -4.55
CA ALA A 600 -16.79 -19.80 -5.00
C ALA A 600 -17.74 -20.23 -3.86
N GLU A 601 -17.25 -20.34 -2.63
CA GLU A 601 -18.09 -20.59 -1.44
C GLU A 601 -18.84 -19.32 -1.01
N LEU A 602 -18.17 -18.17 -1.03
CA LEU A 602 -18.77 -16.87 -0.70
C LEU A 602 -19.81 -16.46 -1.75
N GLU A 603 -19.52 -16.63 -3.04
CA GLU A 603 -20.47 -16.41 -4.14
C GLU A 603 -21.72 -17.29 -3.99
N ARG A 604 -21.55 -18.56 -3.59
CA ARG A 604 -22.69 -19.46 -3.31
C ARG A 604 -23.51 -19.02 -2.09
N LYS A 605 -22.87 -18.58 -1.01
CA LYS A 605 -23.57 -18.03 0.16
C LYS A 605 -24.33 -16.76 -0.19
N PHE A 606 -23.72 -15.88 -0.98
CA PHE A 606 -24.37 -14.69 -1.49
C PHE A 606 -25.61 -15.03 -2.33
N ALA A 607 -25.47 -15.98 -3.27
CA ALA A 607 -26.57 -16.41 -4.12
C ALA A 607 -27.73 -17.10 -3.37
N THR A 608 -27.47 -17.71 -2.22
CA THR A 608 -28.48 -18.42 -1.40
C THR A 608 -29.11 -17.55 -0.32
N GLY A 609 -28.49 -16.43 0.05
CA GLY A 609 -29.03 -15.48 1.03
C GLY A 609 -30.04 -14.49 0.45
N VAL A 610 -30.09 -14.32 -0.87
CA VAL A 610 -31.06 -13.42 -1.54
C VAL A 610 -32.33 -14.20 -1.84
N ASP A 611 -33.39 -13.98 -1.06
CA ASP A 611 -34.74 -14.50 -1.35
C ASP A 611 -35.43 -13.61 -2.41
N PRO A 612 -35.62 -14.09 -3.65
CA PRO A 612 -36.25 -13.31 -4.71
C PRO A 612 -37.76 -13.06 -4.48
N SER A 613 -38.37 -13.70 -3.48
CA SER A 613 -39.80 -13.57 -3.16
C SER A 613 -40.16 -12.43 -2.21
N LEU A 614 -39.17 -11.76 -1.60
CA LEU A 614 -39.40 -10.57 -0.78
C LEU A 614 -39.74 -9.35 -1.68
N PRO A 615 -40.79 -8.58 -1.36
CA PRO A 615 -41.30 -7.56 -2.26
C PRO A 615 -40.33 -6.37 -2.33
N TRP A 616 -39.58 -6.30 -3.42
CA TRP A 616 -38.92 -5.09 -3.87
C TRP A 616 -40.01 -4.02 -4.07
N GLY A 617 -40.13 -3.10 -3.12
CA GLY A 617 -41.18 -2.08 -3.11
C GLY A 617 -41.17 -1.26 -4.40
N SER A 618 -42.36 -0.96 -4.91
CA SER A 618 -42.67 -0.30 -6.18
C SER A 618 -42.23 1.18 -6.31
N ARG A 619 -41.23 1.61 -5.54
CA ARG A 619 -40.50 2.85 -5.79
C ARG A 619 -39.10 2.50 -6.28
N GLY A 620 -39.03 2.36 -7.60
CA GLY A 620 -37.77 2.36 -8.33
C GLY A 620 -37.01 3.65 -8.07
N THR A 621 -35.92 3.53 -7.33
CA THR A 621 -34.64 4.07 -7.77
C THR A 621 -33.70 2.89 -7.80
N THR A 622 -33.75 2.20 -8.94
CA THR A 622 -32.74 1.26 -9.42
C THR A 622 -31.42 2.00 -9.52
N GLU A 623 -30.65 2.01 -8.44
CA GLU A 623 -29.21 2.19 -8.49
C GLU A 623 -28.62 1.75 -7.15
N TRP A 624 -28.37 0.46 -6.97
CA TRP A 624 -27.54 -0.09 -5.89
C TRP A 624 -26.69 -1.24 -6.40
#